data_AF-K9WG29-F1
#
_entry.id   AF-K9WG29-F1
#
_cell.length_a   1.000
_cell.length_b   1.000
_cell.length_c   1.000
_cell.angle_alpha   90.00
_cell.angle_beta   90.00
_cell.angle_gamma   90.00
#
_symmetry.space_group_name_H-M   'P 1'
#
loop_
_entity.id
_entity.type
_entity.pdbx_description
1 polymer ?
#
loop_
_entity_poly.entity_id
_entity_poly.type
_entity_poly.pdbx_seq_one_letter_code
_entity_poly.pdbx_strand_id
1 'polypeptide(L)'
;MKELKAGIQLVRTKCIQLNRHPVFKKKALQPVAVESLPQKAKVYQKSLLSFPISSPPEGLRQRTTQGLRQLKNQAERINQLAAELEAAAFEFKAIASEVNQDWKAFQAMQEPTSAIADICQYQAVHIPLIQQKSSGSFVITSRTVDLFQAEREAELLAQTLRCRAKKKRHKG
;
A
#
# COMPACT_ATOMS: atom_id res chain seq x y z
N MET A 1 37.28 -23.51 28.49
CA MET A 1 36.75 -22.72 27.35
C MET A 1 35.43 -23.30 26.78
N LYS A 2 34.37 -23.47 27.59
CA LYS A 2 33.05 -23.89 27.08
C LYS A 2 31.87 -23.03 27.56
N GLU A 3 32.07 -22.16 28.55
CA GLU A 3 30.97 -21.39 29.14
C GLU A 3 30.70 -20.03 28.49
N LEU A 4 31.67 -19.43 27.77
CA LEU A 4 31.46 -18.14 27.09
C LEU A 4 30.54 -18.24 25.86
N LYS A 5 30.30 -19.44 25.31
CA LYS A 5 29.40 -19.62 24.17
C LYS A 5 27.91 -19.64 24.56
N ALA A 6 27.59 -19.93 25.83
CA ALA A 6 26.20 -19.96 26.31
C ALA A 6 25.64 -18.55 26.58
N GLY A 7 26.46 -17.62 27.08
CA GLY A 7 26.04 -16.24 27.36
C GLY A 7 25.73 -15.39 26.11
N ILE A 8 26.39 -15.67 24.98
CA ILE A 8 26.23 -14.90 23.73
C ILE A 8 24.93 -15.28 22.99
N GLN A 9 24.42 -16.50 23.19
CA GLN A 9 23.13 -16.91 22.61
C GLN A 9 21.93 -16.34 23.39
N LEU A 10 22.04 -16.14 24.70
CA LEU A 10 20.94 -15.65 25.54
C LEU A 10 20.63 -14.16 25.31
N VAL A 11 21.60 -13.36 24.88
CA VAL A 11 21.39 -11.92 24.59
C VAL A 11 20.75 -11.70 23.21
N ARG A 12 20.92 -12.64 22.27
CA ARG A 12 20.26 -12.56 20.94
C ARG A 12 18.76 -12.85 20.99
N THR A 13 18.30 -13.70 21.90
CA THR A 13 16.88 -14.08 21.99
C THR A 13 16.02 -13.04 22.71
N LYS A 14 16.58 -12.22 23.60
CA LYS A 14 15.82 -11.19 24.35
C LYS A 14 15.51 -9.92 23.56
N CYS A 15 16.26 -9.59 22.51
CA CYS A 15 15.97 -8.37 21.71
C CYS A 15 14.91 -8.56 20.62
N ILE A 16 14.42 -9.78 20.38
CA ILE A 16 13.43 -10.07 19.32
C ILE A 16 12.00 -10.22 19.88
N GLN A 17 11.83 -10.36 21.21
CA GLN A 17 10.54 -10.77 21.79
C GLN A 17 9.58 -9.65 22.23
N LEU A 18 9.94 -8.37 22.12
CA LEU A 18 9.16 -7.30 22.77
C LEU A 18 8.20 -6.51 21.89
N ASN A 19 7.82 -6.99 20.69
CA ASN A 19 6.68 -6.44 19.94
C ASN A 19 5.96 -7.55 19.15
N ARG A 20 5.24 -8.43 19.85
CA ARG A 20 4.16 -9.21 19.25
C ARG A 20 2.87 -8.41 19.39
N HIS A 21 2.53 -7.63 18.36
CA HIS A 21 1.17 -7.15 18.19
C HIS A 21 0.21 -8.34 18.04
N PRO A 22 -1.03 -8.26 18.56
CA PRO A 22 -2.01 -9.30 18.37
C PRO A 22 -2.32 -9.45 16.88
N VAL A 23 -2.02 -10.65 16.35
CA VAL A 23 -2.47 -11.10 15.04
C VAL A 23 -3.99 -11.14 15.08
N PHE A 24 -4.65 -10.20 14.39
CA PHE A 24 -6.07 -10.29 14.09
C PHE A 24 -6.30 -11.59 13.31
N LYS A 25 -6.99 -12.53 13.96
CA LYS A 25 -7.47 -13.77 13.35
C LYS A 25 -8.37 -13.40 12.17
N LYS A 26 -7.90 -13.60 10.94
CA LYS A 26 -8.75 -13.62 9.75
C LYS A 26 -9.81 -14.70 9.96
N LYS A 27 -11.08 -14.30 10.13
CA LYS A 27 -12.20 -15.22 9.91
C LYS A 27 -12.14 -15.65 8.45
N ALA A 28 -11.88 -16.93 8.24
CA ALA A 28 -12.04 -17.56 6.93
C ALA A 28 -13.50 -17.40 6.51
N LEU A 29 -13.74 -16.68 5.40
CA LEU A 29 -14.98 -16.83 4.66
C LEU A 29 -15.05 -18.30 4.24
N GLN A 30 -16.12 -18.97 4.66
CA GLN A 30 -16.43 -20.30 4.15
C GLN A 30 -16.69 -20.22 2.64
N PRO A 31 -16.14 -21.13 1.83
CA PRO A 31 -16.61 -21.30 0.47
C PRO A 31 -18.01 -21.91 0.54
N VAL A 32 -19.01 -21.13 0.14
CA VAL A 32 -20.33 -21.67 -0.16
C VAL A 32 -20.16 -22.61 -1.35
N ALA A 33 -20.38 -23.90 -1.09
CA ALA A 33 -20.44 -24.93 -2.11
C ALA A 33 -21.58 -24.60 -3.08
N VAL A 34 -21.23 -24.25 -4.31
CA VAL A 34 -22.19 -24.26 -5.42
C VAL A 34 -22.17 -25.69 -5.97
N GLU A 35 -23.25 -26.42 -5.69
CA GLU A 35 -23.55 -27.69 -6.33
C GLU A 35 -23.45 -27.56 -7.85
N SER A 36 -22.54 -28.34 -8.43
CA SER A 36 -22.49 -28.59 -9.85
C SER A 36 -23.35 -29.80 -10.20
N LEU A 37 -24.36 -29.62 -11.04
CA LEU A 37 -24.95 -30.66 -11.90
C LEU A 37 -25.39 -30.02 -13.24
N PRO A 38 -25.48 -30.79 -14.33
CA PRO A 38 -24.99 -30.40 -15.63
C PRO A 38 -26.14 -30.04 -16.55
N GLN A 39 -26.04 -28.91 -17.25
CA GLN A 39 -26.97 -28.60 -18.32
C GLN A 39 -26.19 -28.19 -19.57
N LYS A 40 -26.09 -29.15 -20.50
CA LYS A 40 -25.94 -28.90 -21.92
C LYS A 40 -27.05 -27.92 -22.34
N ALA A 41 -26.70 -26.66 -22.54
CA ALA A 41 -27.56 -25.69 -23.19
C ALA A 41 -26.77 -24.99 -24.30
N LYS A 42 -27.15 -25.37 -25.51
CA LYS A 42 -26.87 -24.84 -26.84
C LYS A 42 -26.14 -23.48 -26.88
N VAL A 43 -25.02 -23.50 -27.59
CA VAL A 43 -24.33 -22.35 -28.19
C VAL A 43 -25.36 -21.44 -28.88
N TYR A 44 -25.66 -20.31 -28.25
CA TYR A 44 -26.15 -19.13 -28.93
C TYR A 44 -25.04 -18.09 -28.83
N GLN A 45 -24.13 -18.12 -29.81
CA GLN A 45 -23.38 -16.93 -30.21
C GLN A 45 -24.37 -15.92 -30.77
N LYS A 46 -25.10 -15.21 -29.90
CA LYS A 46 -25.79 -14.00 -30.30
C LYS A 46 -24.82 -12.86 -30.05
N SER A 47 -24.04 -12.57 -31.10
CA SER A 47 -23.28 -11.33 -31.26
C SER A 47 -24.18 -10.15 -30.91
N LEU A 48 -24.05 -9.65 -29.68
CA LEU A 48 -24.75 -8.46 -29.25
C LEU A 48 -23.93 -7.26 -29.70
N LEU A 49 -24.54 -6.49 -30.61
CA LEU A 49 -24.19 -5.12 -31.02
C LEU A 49 -23.16 -4.97 -32.16
N SER A 50 -23.40 -5.61 -33.30
CA SER A 50 -22.87 -5.12 -34.58
C SER A 50 -23.76 -3.97 -35.09
N PHE A 51 -23.45 -2.73 -34.71
CA PHE A 51 -23.97 -1.59 -35.46
C PHE A 51 -23.35 -1.63 -36.85
N PRO A 52 -24.12 -1.43 -37.94
CA PRO A 52 -23.53 -1.29 -39.27
C PRO A 52 -22.72 0.01 -39.29
N ILE A 53 -21.40 -0.13 -39.14
CA ILE A 53 -20.45 0.99 -39.22
C ILE A 53 -20.35 1.37 -40.71
N SER A 54 -21.29 2.21 -41.17
CA SER A 54 -21.32 2.75 -42.53
C SER A 54 -20.38 3.96 -42.67
N SER A 55 -19.12 3.79 -42.27
CA SER A 55 -18.09 4.82 -42.46
C SER A 55 -16.93 4.26 -43.26
N PRO A 56 -16.37 5.03 -44.22
CA PRO A 56 -15.20 4.63 -44.96
C PRO A 56 -14.07 4.18 -44.02
N PRO A 57 -13.31 3.13 -44.38
CA PRO A 57 -12.25 2.58 -43.52
C PRO A 57 -11.20 3.63 -43.13
N GLU A 58 -10.93 4.64 -43.97
CA GLU A 58 -10.05 5.77 -43.61
C GLU A 58 -10.58 6.59 -42.42
N GLY A 59 -11.88 6.88 -42.41
CA GLY A 59 -12.51 7.68 -41.34
C GLY A 59 -12.54 6.96 -40.00
N LEU A 60 -12.63 5.62 -40.02
CA LEU A 60 -12.47 4.81 -38.80
C LEU A 60 -11.04 4.86 -38.29
N ARG A 61 -10.06 4.65 -39.18
CA ARG A 61 -8.63 4.66 -38.80
C ARG A 61 -8.20 5.99 -38.20
N GLN A 62 -8.63 7.11 -38.79
CA GLN A 62 -8.35 8.44 -38.25
C GLN A 62 -8.97 8.64 -36.86
N ARG A 63 -10.26 8.30 -36.69
CA ARG A 63 -10.94 8.39 -35.38
C ARG A 63 -10.28 7.52 -34.32
N THR A 64 -9.90 6.30 -34.65
CA THR A 64 -9.18 5.40 -33.72
C THR A 64 -7.83 5.98 -33.34
N THR A 65 -7.07 6.53 -34.30
CA THR A 65 -5.76 7.14 -34.02
C THR A 65 -5.89 8.37 -33.13
N GLN A 66 -6.89 9.21 -33.37
CA GLN A 66 -7.19 10.37 -32.53
C GLN A 66 -7.64 9.95 -31.12
N GLY A 67 -8.54 8.97 -31.01
CA GLY A 67 -9.03 8.46 -29.73
C GLY A 67 -7.91 7.85 -28.88
N LEU A 68 -6.98 7.11 -29.51
CA LEU A 68 -5.81 6.58 -28.82
C LEU A 68 -4.88 7.69 -28.29
N ARG A 69 -4.69 8.78 -29.06
CA ARG A 69 -3.91 9.94 -28.60
C ARG A 69 -4.57 10.61 -27.40
N GLN A 70 -5.90 10.79 -27.45
CA GLN A 70 -6.65 11.37 -26.33
C GLN A 70 -6.57 10.49 -25.08
N LEU A 71 -6.72 9.17 -25.23
CA LEU A 71 -6.58 8.23 -24.12
C LEU A 71 -5.18 8.28 -23.50
N LYS A 72 -4.13 8.38 -24.34
CA LYS A 72 -2.76 8.52 -23.85
C LYS A 72 -2.59 9.79 -23.01
N ASN A 73 -3.03 10.93 -23.53
CA ASN A 73 -2.93 12.22 -22.82
C ASN A 73 -3.72 12.18 -21.50
N GLN A 74 -4.91 11.55 -21.51
CA GLN A 74 -5.72 11.42 -20.31
C GLN A 74 -5.10 10.47 -19.28
N ALA A 75 -4.44 9.39 -19.74
CA ALA A 75 -3.71 8.47 -18.87
C ALA A 75 -2.53 9.17 -18.19
N GLU A 76 -1.75 9.95 -18.93
CA GLU A 76 -0.65 10.77 -18.40
C GLU A 76 -1.17 11.78 -17.37
N ARG A 77 -2.27 12.48 -17.67
CA ARG A 77 -2.90 13.41 -16.74
C ARG A 77 -3.35 12.73 -15.44
N ILE A 78 -3.97 11.56 -15.52
CA ILE A 78 -4.41 10.81 -14.34
C ILE A 78 -3.21 10.39 -13.49
N ASN A 79 -2.13 9.92 -14.13
CA ASN A 79 -0.91 9.55 -13.43
C ASN A 79 -0.23 10.74 -12.75
N GLN A 80 -0.28 11.93 -13.36
CA GLN A 80 0.22 13.17 -12.77
C GLN A 80 -0.58 13.56 -11.52
N LEU A 81 -1.92 13.59 -11.62
CA LEU A 81 -2.79 13.86 -10.47
C LEU A 81 -2.63 12.82 -9.35
N ALA A 82 -2.40 11.56 -9.73
CA ALA A 82 -2.10 10.49 -8.79
C ALA A 82 -0.77 10.72 -8.03
N ALA A 83 0.24 11.30 -8.68
CA ALA A 83 1.49 11.69 -8.01
C ALA A 83 1.30 12.89 -7.08
N GLU A 84 0.49 13.88 -7.48
CA GLU A 84 0.13 15.02 -6.62
C GLU A 84 -0.67 14.57 -5.39
N LEU A 85 -1.61 13.64 -5.56
CA LEU A 85 -2.35 13.05 -4.45
C LEU A 85 -1.43 12.30 -3.48
N GLU A 86 -0.43 11.58 -4.00
CA GLU A 86 0.58 10.91 -3.18
C GLU A 86 1.34 11.92 -2.31
N ALA A 87 1.84 12.99 -2.92
CA ALA A 87 2.56 14.05 -2.20
C ALA A 87 1.68 14.72 -1.14
N ALA A 88 0.45 15.08 -1.48
CA ALA A 88 -0.50 15.69 -0.54
C ALA A 88 -0.82 14.75 0.64
N ALA A 89 -0.89 13.44 0.41
CA ALA A 89 -1.10 12.47 1.49
C ALA A 89 0.11 12.40 2.44
N PHE A 90 1.34 12.53 1.93
CA PHE A 90 2.53 12.62 2.77
C PHE A 90 2.56 13.90 3.60
N GLU A 91 2.24 15.06 3.00
CA GLU A 91 2.15 16.34 3.71
C GLU A 91 1.09 16.32 4.81
N PHE A 92 -0.10 15.82 4.49
CA PHE A 92 -1.18 15.66 5.47
C PHE A 92 -0.74 14.81 6.66
N LYS A 93 -0.04 13.70 6.38
CA LYS A 93 0.49 12.82 7.42
C LYS A 93 1.56 13.50 8.28
N ALA A 94 2.43 14.32 7.70
CA ALA A 94 3.41 15.09 8.47
C ALA A 94 2.71 16.04 9.46
N ILE A 95 1.74 16.82 8.98
CA ILE A 95 0.95 17.73 9.82
C ILE A 95 0.21 16.95 10.92
N ALA A 96 -0.48 15.88 10.55
CA ALA A 96 -1.22 15.08 11.52
C ALA A 96 -0.29 14.37 12.53
N SER A 97 0.95 14.03 12.16
CA SER A 97 1.96 13.52 13.09
C SER A 97 2.40 14.58 14.11
N GLU A 98 2.62 15.82 13.69
CA GLU A 98 2.95 16.93 14.60
C GLU A 98 1.80 17.20 15.57
N VAL A 99 0.58 17.33 15.04
CA VAL A 99 -0.63 17.55 15.85
C VAL A 99 -0.86 16.41 16.85
N ASN A 100 -0.64 15.15 16.45
CA ASN A 100 -0.74 14.01 17.36
C ASN A 100 0.29 14.07 18.51
N GLN A 101 1.50 14.58 18.26
CA GLN A 101 2.53 14.73 19.30
C GLN A 101 2.12 15.81 20.31
N ASP A 102 1.70 16.98 19.83
CA ASP A 102 1.26 18.09 20.68
C ASP A 102 0.02 17.70 21.49
N TRP A 103 -0.93 17.01 20.85
CA TRP A 103 -2.13 16.50 21.51
C TRP A 103 -1.78 15.54 22.66
N LYS A 104 -0.84 14.63 22.44
CA LYS A 104 -0.37 13.71 23.48
C LYS A 104 0.33 14.44 24.62
N ALA A 105 1.17 15.42 24.31
CA ALA A 105 1.84 16.22 25.34
C ALA A 105 0.82 16.99 26.19
N PHE A 106 -0.15 17.64 25.54
CA PHE A 106 -1.21 18.39 26.21
C PHE A 106 -2.10 17.52 27.08
N GLN A 107 -2.54 16.36 26.59
CA GLN A 107 -3.35 15.43 27.38
C GLN A 107 -2.58 14.80 28.53
N ALA A 108 -1.28 14.51 28.36
CA ALA A 108 -0.45 13.99 29.44
C ALA A 108 -0.30 14.98 30.61
N MET A 109 -0.42 16.29 30.35
CA MET A 109 -0.43 17.33 31.39
C MET A 109 -1.76 17.39 32.16
N GLN A 110 -2.87 17.03 31.52
CA GLN A 110 -4.20 17.08 32.14
C GLN A 110 -4.58 15.77 32.84
N GLU A 111 -4.36 14.62 32.19
CA GLU A 111 -4.85 13.31 32.63
C GLU A 111 -3.77 12.22 32.40
N PRO A 112 -2.76 12.11 33.29
CA PRO A 112 -1.58 11.27 33.09
C PRO A 112 -1.87 9.76 32.98
N THR A 113 -3.04 9.32 33.45
CA THR A 113 -3.42 7.91 33.57
C THR A 113 -4.25 7.36 32.41
N SER A 114 -4.67 8.21 31.47
CA SER A 114 -5.53 7.79 30.35
C SER A 114 -4.73 7.38 29.11
N ALA A 115 -5.20 6.37 28.39
CA ALA A 115 -4.61 5.99 27.10
C ALA A 115 -4.99 7.05 26.05
N ILE A 116 -4.02 7.88 25.65
CA ILE A 116 -4.25 8.98 24.70
C ILE A 116 -4.29 8.41 23.28
N ALA A 117 -5.47 8.48 22.65
CA ALA A 117 -5.67 8.10 21.26
C ALA A 117 -5.07 9.14 20.30
N ASP A 118 -4.59 8.66 19.15
CA ASP A 118 -4.20 9.51 18.02
C ASP A 118 -5.43 10.14 17.36
N ILE A 119 -5.31 11.40 16.92
CA ILE A 119 -6.36 12.14 16.20
C ILE A 119 -6.54 11.58 14.79
N CYS A 120 -5.44 11.14 14.17
CA CYS A 120 -5.45 10.53 12.84
C CYS A 120 -5.02 9.06 12.89
N GLN A 121 -5.87 8.18 12.37
CA GLN A 121 -5.55 6.78 12.12
C GLN A 121 -5.22 6.59 10.65
N TYR A 122 -4.14 5.89 10.38
CA TYR A 122 -3.64 5.71 9.02
C TYR A 122 -3.89 4.29 8.54
N GLN A 123 -4.35 4.19 7.30
CA GLN A 123 -4.49 2.93 6.58
C GLN A 123 -3.68 3.02 5.28
N ALA A 124 -3.39 1.87 4.68
CA ALA A 124 -2.72 1.85 3.38
C ALA A 124 -3.60 2.57 2.34
N VAL A 125 -2.99 3.50 1.59
CA VAL A 125 -3.70 4.27 0.56
C VAL A 125 -3.43 3.65 -0.80
N HIS A 126 -4.48 3.45 -1.60
CA HIS A 126 -4.34 2.97 -2.97
C HIS A 126 -4.52 4.13 -3.94
N ILE A 127 -3.52 4.36 -4.78
CA ILE A 127 -3.52 5.43 -5.77
C ILE A 127 -3.66 4.82 -7.17
N PRO A 128 -4.54 5.36 -8.04
CA PRO A 128 -4.70 4.85 -9.39
C PRO A 128 -3.43 5.03 -10.23
N LEU A 129 -3.17 4.07 -11.11
CA LEU A 129 -2.08 4.08 -12.06
C LEU A 129 -2.56 3.49 -13.39
N ILE A 130 -2.41 4.26 -14.47
CA ILE A 130 -2.74 3.82 -15.81
C ILE A 130 -1.46 3.45 -16.54
N GLN A 131 -1.38 2.21 -17.00
CA GLN A 131 -0.24 1.68 -17.75
C GLN A 131 -0.64 1.36 -19.19
N GLN A 132 0.26 1.65 -20.12
CA GLN A 132 0.13 1.20 -21.51
C GLN A 132 0.93 -0.09 -21.71
N LYS A 133 0.28 -1.14 -22.20
CA LYS A 133 0.92 -2.42 -22.56
C LYS A 133 1.67 -2.29 -23.88
N SER A 134 2.61 -3.21 -24.13
CA SER A 134 3.30 -3.34 -25.42
C SER A 134 2.34 -3.58 -26.59
N SER A 135 1.17 -4.16 -26.34
CA SER A 135 0.07 -4.31 -27.30
C SER A 135 -0.67 -3.00 -27.64
N GLY A 136 -0.31 -1.88 -27.01
CA GLY A 136 -0.97 -0.58 -27.18
C GLY A 136 -2.26 -0.40 -26.38
N SER A 137 -2.71 -1.42 -25.65
CA SER A 137 -3.90 -1.35 -24.77
C SER A 137 -3.55 -0.71 -23.43
N PHE A 138 -4.53 -0.05 -22.83
CA PHE A 138 -4.40 0.58 -21.51
C PHE A 138 -4.96 -0.32 -20.42
N VAL A 139 -4.32 -0.32 -19.25
CA VAL A 139 -4.81 -0.98 -18.05
C VAL A 139 -4.83 0.03 -16.91
N ILE A 140 -5.98 0.15 -16.27
CA ILE A 140 -6.13 0.90 -15.04
C ILE A 140 -5.84 -0.06 -13.88
N THR A 141 -4.86 0.30 -13.08
CA THR A 141 -4.40 -0.45 -11.91
C THR A 141 -4.35 0.48 -10.70
N SER A 142 -3.97 -0.04 -9.54
CA SER A 142 -3.65 0.78 -8.38
C SER A 142 -2.30 0.37 -7.81
N ARG A 143 -1.58 1.35 -7.25
CA ARG A 143 -0.38 1.13 -6.45
C ARG A 143 -0.70 1.42 -4.99
N THR A 144 -0.16 0.60 -4.10
CA THR A 144 -0.25 0.84 -2.65
C THR A 144 0.83 1.81 -2.25
N VAL A 145 0.45 2.91 -1.62
CA VAL A 145 1.36 3.87 -1.00
C VAL A 145 1.45 3.58 0.48
N ASP A 146 2.67 3.34 0.94
CA ASP A 146 2.96 3.14 2.35
C ASP A 146 3.50 4.43 2.95
N LEU A 147 2.60 5.16 3.62
CA LEU A 147 2.94 6.44 4.24
C LEU A 147 3.99 6.31 5.35
N PHE A 148 4.27 5.09 5.86
CA PHE A 148 5.19 4.85 6.98
C PHE A 148 6.52 4.20 6.59
N GLN A 149 6.78 4.05 5.29
CA GLN A 149 8.00 3.39 4.86
C GLN A 149 9.25 4.08 5.42
N ALA A 150 9.33 5.41 5.29
CA ALA A 150 10.46 6.20 5.76
C ALA A 150 10.66 6.08 7.29
N GLU A 151 9.59 6.11 8.09
CA GLU A 151 9.70 5.97 9.55
C GLU A 151 10.20 4.59 9.95
N ARG A 152 9.71 3.53 9.32
CA ARG A 152 10.16 2.17 9.63
C ARG A 152 11.63 1.98 9.29
N GLU A 153 12.08 2.54 8.16
CA GLU A 153 13.49 2.50 7.76
C GLU A 153 14.37 3.31 8.73
N ALA A 154 13.90 4.50 9.14
CA ALA A 154 14.59 5.33 10.14
C ALA A 154 14.68 4.64 11.51
N GLU A 155 13.61 3.97 11.95
CA GLU A 155 13.59 3.23 13.22
C GLU A 155 14.55 2.04 13.21
N LEU A 156 14.58 1.27 12.12
CA LEU A 156 15.52 0.17 11.94
C LEU A 156 16.97 0.65 11.99
N LEU A 157 17.26 1.78 11.34
CA LEU A 157 18.57 2.41 11.36
C LEU A 157 18.94 2.87 12.78
N ALA A 158 18.04 3.58 13.46
CA ALA A 158 18.25 4.05 14.83
C ALA A 158 18.51 2.88 15.80
N GLN A 159 17.75 1.79 15.68
CA GLN A 159 17.95 0.58 16.48
C GLN A 159 19.33 -0.03 16.24
N THR A 160 19.75 -0.12 14.97
CA THR A 160 21.07 -0.62 14.58
C THR A 160 22.19 0.22 15.20
N LEU A 161 22.06 1.54 15.17
CA LEU A 161 23.01 2.47 15.76
C LEU A 161 23.08 2.35 17.29
N ARG A 162 21.94 2.28 17.98
CA ARG A 162 21.88 2.06 19.44
C ARG A 162 22.56 0.76 19.84
N CYS A 163 22.33 -0.33 19.11
CA CYS A 163 22.98 -1.62 19.33
C CYS A 163 24.50 -1.54 19.15
N ARG A 164 24.97 -0.84 18.11
CA ARG A 164 26.41 -0.63 17.87
C ARG A 164 27.06 0.20 18.97
N ALA A 165 26.39 1.26 19.43
CA ALA A 165 26.90 2.12 20.50
C ALA A 165 27.06 1.36 21.83
N LYS A 166 26.07 0.54 22.22
CA LYS A 166 26.15 -0.30 23.44
C LYS A 166 27.32 -1.26 23.39
N LYS A 167 27.58 -1.91 22.24
CA LYS A 167 28.72 -2.82 22.08
C LYS A 167 30.07 -2.12 22.20
N LYS A 168 30.19 -0.86 21.77
CA LYS A 168 31.42 -0.07 21.95
C LYS A 168 31.66 0.28 23.42
N ARG A 169 30.59 0.62 24.17
CA ARG A 169 30.67 0.97 25.59
C ARG A 169 30.97 -0.20 26.54
N HIS A 170 30.86 -1.45 26.09
CA HIS A 170 31.20 -2.65 26.88
C HIS A 170 32.55 -3.26 26.51
N LYS A 171 33.29 -2.64 25.59
CA LYS A 171 34.61 -3.10 25.13
C LYS A 171 35.75 -2.13 25.49
N GLY A 172 35.44 -0.99 26.09
CA GLY A 172 36.38 -0.09 26.74
C GLY A 172 36.10 -0.09 28.23
#